data_AF-A0A510JCK5-F1
#
_entry.id   AF-A0A510JCK5-F1
#
_cell.length_a   1.000
_cell.length_b   1.000
_cell.length_c   1.000
_cell.angle_alpha   90.00
_cell.angle_beta   90.00
_cell.angle_gamma   90.00
#
_symmetry.space_group_name_H-M   'P 1'
#
loop_
_entity.id
_entity.type
_entity.pdbx_description
1 polymer ?
#
loop_
_entity_poly.entity_id
_entity_poly.type
_entity_poly.pdbx_seq_one_letter_code
_entity_poly.pdbx_strand_id
1 'polypeptide(L)'
;MYSVGEEFEKLIDDDIEYFTCLANITVKEKEYLICENEAGVKRVFWYDTNEEDLVILDEDEEDEVLEIWEEEYYGTDKDYMYWNEDFGEYDKVVKEDEDLSDLDDVGIDEMDDLEEIGSFEEDEEDIDEFLDNFLD
;
A
#
# COMPACT_ATOMS: atom_id res chain seq x y z
N MET A 1 1.57 -7.99 -21.63
CA MET A 1 2.17 -7.35 -20.45
C MET A 1 1.56 -5.96 -20.30
N TYR A 2 1.13 -5.59 -19.09
CA TYR A 2 0.55 -4.28 -18.78
C TYR A 2 1.64 -3.29 -18.40
N SER A 3 1.47 -2.02 -18.81
CA SER A 3 2.39 -0.94 -18.46
C SER A 3 2.00 -0.30 -17.12
N VAL A 4 2.96 0.36 -16.46
CA VAL A 4 2.67 1.16 -15.26
C VAL A 4 1.58 2.21 -15.54
N GLY A 5 0.56 2.25 -14.69
CA GLY A 5 -0.63 3.09 -14.79
C GLY A 5 -1.74 2.53 -15.69
N GLU A 6 -1.55 1.34 -16.28
CA GLU A 6 -2.57 0.68 -17.09
C GLU A 6 -3.55 -0.09 -16.20
N GLU A 7 -4.84 0.06 -16.51
CA GLU A 7 -5.94 -0.62 -15.80
C GLU A 7 -6.38 -1.86 -16.58
N PHE A 8 -6.71 -2.94 -15.86
CA PHE A 8 -7.21 -4.17 -16.45
C PHE A 8 -8.17 -4.92 -15.52
N GLU A 9 -8.97 -5.81 -16.12
CA GLU A 9 -9.87 -6.71 -15.40
C GLU A 9 -9.28 -8.12 -15.35
N LYS A 10 -9.42 -8.82 -14.23
CA LYS A 10 -9.02 -10.22 -14.08
C LYS A 10 -10.08 -10.98 -13.29
N LEU A 11 -10.34 -12.21 -13.73
CA LEU A 11 -11.23 -13.12 -13.01
C LEU A 11 -10.45 -13.79 -11.88
N ILE A 12 -10.85 -13.56 -10.64
CA ILE A 12 -10.30 -14.15 -9.42
C ILE A 12 -11.46 -14.79 -8.67
N ASP A 13 -11.36 -16.09 -8.34
CA ASP A 13 -12.39 -16.81 -7.56
C ASP A 13 -13.84 -16.65 -8.07
N ASP A 14 -14.03 -16.64 -9.40
CA ASP A 14 -15.30 -16.40 -10.11
C ASP A 14 -15.86 -14.95 -10.04
N ASP A 15 -15.12 -14.02 -9.44
CA ASP A 15 -15.42 -12.59 -9.41
C ASP A 15 -14.47 -11.79 -10.34
N ILE A 16 -15.00 -10.76 -11.00
CA ILE A 16 -14.19 -9.87 -11.84
C ILE A 16 -13.68 -8.74 -10.96
N GLU A 17 -12.37 -8.68 -10.78
CA GLU A 17 -11.69 -7.59 -10.09
C GLU A 17 -10.97 -6.68 -11.08
N TYR A 18 -10.94 -5.38 -10.75
CA TYR A 18 -10.23 -4.35 -11.52
C TYR A 18 -8.93 -4.00 -10.82
N PHE A 19 -7.87 -3.91 -11.60
CA PHE A 19 -6.52 -3.66 -11.13
C PHE A 19 -5.85 -2.55 -11.91
N THR A 20 -5.10 -1.70 -11.22
CA THR A 20 -4.16 -0.75 -11.81
C THR A 20 -2.75 -1.27 -11.64
N CYS A 21 -1.96 -1.34 -12.71
CA CYS A 21 -0.56 -1.73 -12.63
C CYS A 21 0.27 -0.59 -11.99
N LEU A 22 0.86 -0.85 -10.82
CA LEU A 22 1.71 0.09 -10.11
C LEU A 22 3.18 0.00 -10.55
N ALA A 23 3.67 -1.22 -10.77
CA ALA A 23 5.06 -1.46 -11.13
C ALA A 23 5.25 -2.79 -11.86
N ASN A 24 6.32 -2.87 -12.65
CA ASN A 24 6.84 -4.10 -13.21
C ASN A 24 8.22 -4.36 -12.61
N ILE A 25 8.41 -5.50 -11.97
CA ILE A 25 9.70 -5.87 -11.37
C ILE A 25 10.17 -7.24 -11.85
N THR A 26 11.48 -7.48 -11.75
CA THR A 26 12.08 -8.75 -12.14
C THR A 26 12.76 -9.40 -10.95
N VAL A 27 12.21 -10.53 -10.49
CA VAL A 27 12.73 -11.30 -9.34
C VAL A 27 13.09 -12.70 -9.83
N LYS A 28 14.33 -13.15 -9.57
CA LYS A 28 14.80 -14.51 -9.92
C LYS A 28 14.53 -14.91 -11.38
N GLU A 29 14.77 -14.00 -12.33
CA GLU A 29 14.55 -14.18 -13.79
C GLU A 29 13.07 -14.31 -14.21
N LYS A 30 12.11 -14.06 -13.32
CA LYS A 30 10.68 -13.95 -13.63
C LYS A 30 10.24 -12.49 -13.57
N GLU A 31 9.30 -12.12 -14.42
CA GLU A 31 8.71 -10.78 -14.45
C GLU A 31 7.38 -10.76 -13.71
N TYR A 32 7.27 -9.87 -12.72
CA TYR A 32 6.10 -9.71 -11.88
C TYR A 32 5.50 -8.32 -12.08
N LEU A 33 4.18 -8.24 -11.92
CA LEU A 33 3.40 -7.01 -11.93
C LEU A 33 2.87 -6.78 -10.52
N ILE A 34 3.19 -5.63 -9.96
CA ILE A 34 2.58 -5.12 -8.74
C ILE A 34 1.36 -4.32 -9.16
N CYS A 35 0.20 -4.70 -8.66
CA CYS A 35 -1.08 -4.11 -9.01
C CYS A 35 -1.86 -3.74 -7.76
N GLU A 36 -2.79 -2.80 -7.88
CA GLU A 36 -3.67 -2.38 -6.79
C GLU A 36 -5.12 -2.41 -7.27
N ASN A 37 -6.01 -2.93 -6.42
CA ASN A 37 -7.45 -2.93 -6.71
C ASN A 37 -8.13 -1.64 -6.22
N GLU A 38 -9.42 -1.49 -6.52
CA GLU A 38 -10.21 -0.31 -6.11
C GLU A 38 -10.25 -0.08 -4.59
N ALA A 39 -10.02 -1.13 -3.78
CA ALA A 39 -9.97 -1.06 -2.33
C ALA A 39 -8.58 -0.66 -1.78
N GLY A 40 -7.59 -0.43 -2.65
CA GLY A 40 -6.21 -0.14 -2.25
C GLY A 40 -5.41 -1.39 -1.84
N VAL A 41 -5.94 -2.59 -2.08
CA VAL A 41 -5.24 -3.85 -1.79
C VAL A 41 -4.28 -4.15 -2.92
N LYS A 42 -3.01 -4.36 -2.57
CA LYS A 42 -1.96 -4.70 -3.51
C LYS A 42 -1.96 -6.21 -3.78
N ARG A 43 -1.76 -6.57 -5.05
CA ARG A 43 -1.70 -7.94 -5.56
C ARG A 43 -0.51 -8.08 -6.49
N VAL A 44 0.07 -9.27 -6.52
CA VAL A 44 1.20 -9.58 -7.42
C VAL A 44 0.79 -10.63 -8.44
N PHE A 45 1.06 -10.32 -9.70
CA PHE A 45 0.86 -11.26 -10.80
C PHE A 45 2.20 -11.63 -11.43
N TRP A 46 2.43 -12.91 -11.65
CA TRP A 46 3.54 -13.34 -12.52
C TRP A 46 3.09 -13.30 -13.98
N TYR A 47 3.90 -12.71 -14.84
CA TYR A 47 3.66 -12.74 -16.29
C TYR A 47 4.36 -13.94 -16.92
N ASP A 48 3.57 -14.93 -17.38
CA ASP A 48 4.12 -16.05 -18.15
C ASP A 48 4.30 -15.62 -19.61
N THR A 49 5.55 -15.31 -19.97
CA THR A 49 5.92 -14.97 -21.36
C THR A 49 5.62 -16.06 -22.39
N ASN A 50 5.40 -17.32 -21.97
CA ASN A 50 5.08 -18.41 -22.88
C ASN A 50 3.58 -18.48 -23.21
N GLU A 51 2.72 -18.24 -22.21
CA GLU A 51 1.26 -18.28 -22.35
C GLU A 51 0.66 -16.89 -22.60
N GLU A 52 1.47 -15.84 -22.50
CA GLU A 52 1.07 -14.43 -22.58
C GLU A 52 -0.04 -14.05 -21.58
N ASP A 53 -0.10 -14.73 -20.43
CA ASP A 53 -1.12 -14.55 -19.39
C ASP A 53 -0.53 -14.19 -18.01
N LEU A 54 -1.39 -13.63 -17.15
CA LEU A 54 -1.12 -13.36 -15.75
C LEU A 54 -1.52 -14.54 -14.87
N VAL A 55 -0.57 -15.00 -14.07
CA VAL A 55 -0.73 -16.07 -13.10
C VAL A 55 -0.82 -15.47 -11.69
N ILE A 56 -1.83 -15.91 -10.93
CA ILE A 56 -2.02 -15.55 -9.53
C ILE A 56 -1.02 -16.34 -8.69
N LEU A 57 -0.35 -15.67 -7.77
CA LEU A 57 0.62 -16.28 -6.87
C LEU A 57 -0.05 -16.79 -5.59
N ASP A 58 0.61 -17.74 -4.94
CA ASP A 58 0.30 -18.08 -3.55
C ASP A 58 0.70 -16.92 -2.63
N GLU A 59 0.03 -16.78 -1.47
CA GLU A 59 0.26 -15.71 -0.48
C GLU A 59 1.74 -15.56 -0.09
N ASP A 60 2.43 -16.67 0.17
CA ASP A 60 3.86 -16.65 0.53
C ASP A 60 4.76 -16.05 -0.59
N GLU A 61 4.47 -16.30 -1.86
CA GLU A 61 5.25 -15.76 -2.99
C GLU A 61 4.84 -14.31 -3.30
N GLU A 62 3.56 -13.98 -3.15
CA GLU A 62 3.03 -12.61 -3.24
C GLU A 62 3.73 -11.70 -2.20
N ASP A 63 3.79 -12.12 -0.95
CA ASP A 63 4.41 -11.37 0.14
C ASP A 63 5.91 -11.16 -0.07
N GLU A 64 6.66 -12.19 -0.49
CA GLU A 64 8.10 -12.07 -0.78
C GLU A 64 8.35 -11.01 -1.86
N VAL A 65 7.54 -11.01 -2.92
CA VAL A 65 7.71 -10.09 -4.05
C VAL A 65 7.28 -8.67 -3.67
N LEU A 66 6.23 -8.51 -2.86
CA LEU A 66 5.83 -7.20 -2.33
C LEU A 66 6.91 -6.61 -1.42
N GLU A 67 7.49 -7.40 -0.52
CA GLU A 67 8.56 -6.94 0.37
C GLU A 67 9.77 -6.43 -0.43
N ILE A 68 10.21 -7.19 -1.45
CA ILE A 68 11.30 -6.76 -2.34
C ILE A 68 10.95 -5.45 -3.04
N TRP A 69 9.73 -5.33 -3.58
CA TRP A 69 9.30 -4.10 -4.25
C TRP A 69 9.25 -2.90 -3.29
N GLU A 70 8.74 -3.09 -2.08
CA GLU A 70 8.70 -2.04 -1.07
C GLU A 70 10.10 -1.58 -0.67
N GLU A 71 11.03 -2.51 -0.46
CA GLU A 71 12.42 -2.19 -0.16
C GLU A 71 13.11 -1.45 -1.31
N GLU A 72 12.83 -1.82 -2.57
CA GLU A 72 13.38 -1.14 -3.73
C GLU A 72 12.78 0.27 -3.93
N TYR A 73 11.48 0.43 -3.66
CA TYR A 73 10.77 1.67 -3.90
C TYR A 73 10.91 2.69 -2.76
N TYR A 74 10.78 2.25 -1.51
CA TYR A 74 10.85 3.09 -0.32
C TYR A 74 12.23 3.09 0.35
N GLY A 75 13.09 2.12 0.00
CA GLY A 75 14.36 1.90 0.67
C GLY A 75 14.21 1.08 1.95
N THR A 76 15.31 0.44 2.37
CA THR A 76 15.38 -0.32 3.63
C THR A 76 15.34 0.59 4.86
N ASP A 77 15.83 1.82 4.73
CA ASP A 77 15.68 2.86 5.75
C ASP A 77 14.33 3.52 5.56
N LYS A 78 13.28 2.92 6.14
CA LYS A 78 12.00 3.60 6.36
C LYS A 78 12.25 4.75 7.35
N ASP A 79 12.79 5.85 6.85
CA ASP A 79 12.93 7.14 7.53
C ASP A 79 11.51 7.74 7.64
N TYR A 80 10.71 7.19 8.55
CA TYR A 80 9.40 7.75 8.86
C TYR A 80 9.61 9.21 9.31
N MET A 81 9.09 10.14 8.51
CA MET A 81 8.97 11.53 8.96
C MET A 81 7.55 11.73 9.45
N TYR A 82 7.40 12.22 10.67
CA TYR A 82 6.09 12.58 11.19
C TYR A 82 5.84 14.06 10.94
N TRP A 83 4.58 14.40 10.67
CA TRP A 83 4.18 15.79 10.64
C TRP A 83 4.26 16.35 12.05
N ASN A 84 5.18 17.29 12.26
CA ASN A 84 5.34 17.96 13.53
C ASN A 84 4.41 19.18 13.57
N GLU A 85 3.27 19.07 14.26
CA GLU A 85 2.28 20.15 14.38
C GLU A 85 2.85 21.43 14.98
N ASP A 86 3.84 21.33 15.87
CA ASP A 86 4.45 22.48 16.54
C ASP A 86 5.32 23.32 15.57
N PHE A 87 5.91 22.67 14.56
CA PHE A 87 6.79 23.32 13.58
C PHE A 87 6.17 23.44 12.19
N GLY A 88 5.06 22.76 11.91
CA GLY A 88 4.43 22.71 10.60
C GLY A 88 5.34 22.10 9.54
N GLU A 89 6.21 21.16 9.93
CA GLU A 89 7.20 20.53 9.06
C GLU A 89 7.30 19.03 9.36
N TYR A 90 7.74 18.25 8.38
CA TYR A 90 8.05 16.84 8.57
C TYR A 90 9.39 16.71 9.33
N ASP A 91 9.35 16.14 10.54
CA ASP A 91 10.54 15.90 11.35
C ASP A 91 10.97 14.44 11.30
N LYS A 92 12.28 14.19 11.30
CA LYS A 92 12.85 12.84 11.21
C LYS A 92 12.86 12.19 12.58
N VAL A 93 12.36 10.96 12.66
CA VAL A 93 12.57 10.13 13.85
C VAL A 93 14.05 9.73 13.91
N VAL A 94 14.78 10.25 14.89
CA VAL A 94 16.13 9.76 15.20
C VAL A 94 15.95 8.37 15.82
N LYS A 95 16.27 7.32 15.06
CA LYS A 95 16.39 5.97 15.63
C LYS A 95 17.59 5.97 16.58
N GLU A 96 17.37 6.23 17.87
CA GLU A 96 18.31 5.74 18.88
C GLU A 96 18.20 4.22 18.89
N ASP A 97 19.35 3.53 18.76
CA ASP A 97 19.46 2.07 18.87
C ASP A 97 19.04 1.62 20.28
N GLU A 98 17.75 1.64 20.60
CA GLU A 98 17.19 0.99 21.78
C GLU A 98 16.75 -0.42 21.39
N ASP A 99 17.38 -1.42 22.01
CA ASP A 99 17.06 -2.85 21.94
C ASP A 99 15.53 -3.07 22.05
N LEU A 100 14.87 -3.36 20.94
CA LEU A 100 13.42 -3.64 20.86
C LEU A 100 13.04 -5.03 21.42
N SER A 101 13.91 -5.68 22.19
CA SER A 101 13.69 -7.04 22.72
C SER A 101 12.54 -7.13 23.74
N ASP A 102 12.01 -6.00 24.19
CA ASP A 102 10.95 -5.93 25.22
C ASP A 102 9.55 -5.61 24.65
N LEU A 103 9.38 -5.54 23.32
CA LEU A 103 8.10 -5.20 22.66
C LEU A 103 7.21 -6.42 22.33
N ASP A 104 7.68 -7.65 22.59
CA ASP A 104 6.95 -8.89 22.31
C ASP A 104 5.84 -9.22 23.34
N ASP A 105 5.65 -8.39 24.38
CA ASP A 105 4.67 -8.63 25.47
C ASP A 105 3.69 -7.45 25.67
N VAL A 106 3.32 -6.76 24.59
CA VAL A 106 2.17 -5.83 24.63
C VAL A 106 0.92 -6.61 24.28
N GLY A 107 0.29 -7.19 25.31
CA GLY A 107 -0.94 -7.97 25.19
C GLY A 107 -2.04 -7.23 24.42
N ILE A 108 -2.42 -7.78 23.27
CA ILE A 108 -3.53 -7.36 22.41
C ILE A 108 -4.86 -7.80 23.05
N ASP A 109 -5.16 -7.35 24.27
CA ASP A 109 -6.34 -7.82 25.01
C ASP A 109 -7.27 -6.69 25.53
N GLU A 110 -7.07 -5.42 25.10
CA GLU A 110 -8.00 -4.32 25.41
C GLU A 110 -8.24 -3.40 24.18
N MET A 111 -8.75 -3.95 23.08
CA MET A 111 -9.46 -3.16 22.05
C MET A 111 -10.96 -3.43 22.17
N ASP A 112 -11.59 -2.86 23.19
CA ASP A 112 -13.05 -2.92 23.41
C ASP A 112 -13.66 -1.50 23.51
N ASP A 113 -13.02 -0.51 22.87
CA ASP A 113 -13.39 0.91 22.96
C ASP A 113 -13.48 1.61 21.58
N LEU A 114 -14.13 0.95 20.61
CA LEU A 114 -14.49 1.54 19.30
C LEU A 114 -15.99 1.92 19.21
N GLU A 115 -16.65 2.17 20.35
CA GLU A 115 -18.04 2.65 20.39
C GLU A 115 -18.14 4.17 20.64
N GLU A 116 -17.32 5.02 20.00
CA GLU A 116 -17.60 6.46 19.93
C GLU A 116 -16.97 7.16 18.70
N ILE A 117 -17.26 6.68 17.47
CA ILE A 117 -17.27 7.60 16.32
C ILE A 117 -18.62 8.29 16.34
N GLY A 118 -18.62 9.45 17.01
CA GLY A 118 -19.73 10.40 16.98
C GLY A 118 -20.08 10.74 15.54
N SER A 119 -21.39 10.81 15.28
CA SER A 119 -21.99 11.25 14.02
C SER A 119 -21.27 12.48 13.45
N PHE A 120 -20.48 12.29 12.39
CA PHE A 120 -20.14 13.38 11.48
C PHE A 120 -21.43 13.72 10.73
N GLU A 121 -22.01 14.89 11.03
CA GLU A 121 -22.98 15.50 10.12
C GLU A 121 -22.23 15.82 8.82
N GLU A 122 -22.74 15.31 7.69
CA GLU A 122 -22.34 15.69 6.34
C GLU A 122 -22.59 17.18 6.12
N ASP A 123 -21.56 18.02 6.28
CA ASP A 123 -21.50 19.33 5.62
C ASP A 123 -20.66 19.15 4.33
N GLU A 124 -21.33 18.69 3.26
CA GLU A 124 -20.79 18.54 1.89
C GLU A 124 -20.66 19.89 1.14
N GLU A 125 -20.32 21.02 1.79
CA GLU A 125 -20.24 22.32 1.09
C GLU A 125 -18.86 23.00 1.06
N ASP A 126 -17.82 22.47 1.75
CA ASP A 126 -16.53 23.19 1.87
C ASP A 126 -15.33 22.55 1.14
N ILE A 127 -15.46 21.35 0.55
CA ILE A 127 -14.33 20.68 -0.13
C ILE A 127 -14.03 21.33 -1.50
N ASP A 128 -15.07 21.77 -2.22
CA ASP A 128 -14.91 22.36 -3.55
C ASP A 128 -14.22 23.74 -3.48
N GLU A 129 -14.51 24.56 -2.46
CA GLU A 129 -13.88 25.88 -2.28
C GLU A 129 -12.40 25.76 -1.86
N PHE A 130 -12.05 24.70 -1.12
CA PHE A 130 -10.66 24.37 -0.79
C PHE A 130 -9.85 23.97 -2.04
N LEU A 131 -10.42 23.16 -2.93
CA LEU A 131 -9.74 22.70 -4.15
C LEU A 131 -9.56 23.82 -5.17
N ASP A 132 -10.57 24.68 -5.35
CA ASP A 132 -10.47 25.81 -6.28
C ASP A 132 -9.41 26.84 -5.83
N ASN A 133 -9.23 27.05 -4.53
CA ASN A 133 -8.22 27.98 -4.00
C ASN A 133 -6.80 27.37 -3.96
N PHE A 134 -6.65 26.06 -4.20
CA PHE A 134 -5.36 25.38 -4.33
C PHE A 134 -4.84 25.38 -5.78
N LEU A 135 -5.74 25.48 -6.77
CA LEU A 135 -5.41 25.40 -8.19
C LEU A 135 -5.17 26.76 -8.87
N ASP A 136 -5.30 27.89 -8.15
CA ASP A 136 -5.05 29.27 -8.64
C ASP A 136 -3.66 29.82 -8.24
#